data_AF-A0A926H3H4-F1
#
_entry.id   AF-A0A926H3H4-F1
#
_cell.length_a   1.000
_cell.length_b   1.000
_cell.length_c   1.000
_cell.angle_alpha   90.00
_cell.angle_beta   90.00
_cell.angle_gamma   90.00
#
_symmetry.space_group_name_H-M   'P 1'
#
loop_
_entity.id
_entity.type
_entity.pdbx_description
1 polymer ?
#
loop_
_entity_poly.entity_id
_entity_poly.type
_entity_poly.pdbx_seq_one_letter_code
_entity_poly.pdbx_strand_id
1 'polypeptide(L)'
;MKALLILCLTVNFSGSIMAQQPVSARATKVAILLYPGAELLDFAGPLEVFSQMPNAEVYTVAAKPGPLSTMKNMLNINPDYTLDKAPQPDILVVPGAASDHIRAVIGDTTVVNWIQRTTANRQLTMSVCTGAYLLGRASLLNNKTVTTHWASTEMLQQMTPKATVLEHTRFVEDGKLMTTAGVSAGIDGALRVVERFRGREAAHDIARIMEYDYWNPKSGFIAGTKPTSPSKAKPPVRSRPMAKVAAPVRVRVTPKDKNAITLSSGIDPVCKMDVGAERADTTRYLGKTYGFCSKICKERFRRKPTGYVQ
;
A
#
# COMPACT_ATOMS: atom_id res chain seq x y z
N MET A 1 16.18 64.92 46.43
CA MET A 1 16.91 63.77 45.85
C MET A 1 15.97 63.04 44.91
N LYS A 2 16.35 62.90 43.63
CA LYS A 2 15.56 62.27 42.57
C LYS A 2 15.55 60.75 42.77
N ALA A 3 14.38 60.11 42.70
CA ALA A 3 14.26 58.67 42.50
C ALA A 3 13.35 58.42 41.28
N LEU A 4 13.96 57.82 40.25
CA LEU A 4 13.40 57.50 38.95
C LEU A 4 12.68 56.15 39.07
N LEU A 5 11.35 56.13 38.94
CA LEU A 5 10.55 54.90 38.97
C LEU A 5 10.38 54.38 37.54
N ILE A 6 10.90 53.18 37.27
CA ILE A 6 10.79 52.49 35.97
C ILE A 6 9.39 51.90 35.83
N LEU A 7 8.66 52.34 34.80
CA LEU A 7 7.32 51.85 34.44
C LEU A 7 7.47 50.53 33.65
N CYS A 8 7.13 49.40 34.28
CA CYS A 8 7.11 48.10 33.63
C CYS A 8 5.75 47.89 32.95
N LEU A 9 5.69 48.02 31.62
CA LEU A 9 4.50 47.66 30.83
C LEU A 9 4.39 46.13 30.75
N THR A 10 3.44 45.54 31.46
CA THR A 10 3.04 44.15 31.28
C THR A 10 2.06 44.05 30.12
N VAL A 11 2.48 43.48 29.00
CA VAL A 11 1.61 43.11 27.88
C VAL A 11 0.85 41.84 28.26
N ASN A 12 -0.45 41.94 28.52
CA ASN A 12 -1.32 40.78 28.72
C ASN A 12 -1.59 40.11 27.38
N PHE A 13 -0.93 38.98 27.12
CA PHE A 13 -1.21 38.11 25.99
C PHE A 13 -2.40 37.21 26.35
N SER A 14 -3.62 37.66 26.07
CA SER A 14 -4.82 36.82 26.13
C SER A 14 -4.82 35.85 24.94
N GLY A 15 -3.98 34.83 25.01
CA GLY A 15 -4.03 33.69 24.10
C GLY A 15 -5.17 32.77 24.51
N SER A 16 -6.29 32.85 23.80
CA SER A 16 -7.35 31.84 23.85
C SER A 16 -6.78 30.49 23.42
N ILE A 17 -6.45 29.63 24.39
CA ILE A 17 -6.20 28.21 24.15
C ILE A 17 -7.53 27.62 23.66
N MET A 18 -7.66 27.40 22.34
CA MET A 18 -8.77 26.63 21.82
C MET A 18 -8.70 25.22 22.39
N ALA A 19 -9.74 24.87 23.15
CA ALA A 19 -9.93 23.56 23.74
C ALA A 19 -9.84 22.46 22.67
N GLN A 20 -8.90 21.53 22.87
CA GLN A 20 -8.89 20.25 22.18
C GLN A 20 -10.21 19.53 22.49
N GLN A 21 -10.93 19.16 21.43
CA GLN A 21 -12.13 18.31 21.54
C GLN A 21 -11.75 16.97 22.19
N PRO A 22 -12.60 16.38 23.05
CA PRO A 22 -12.23 15.20 23.82
C PRO A 22 -12.00 14.00 22.88
N VAL A 23 -10.83 13.37 23.01
CA VAL A 23 -10.57 12.04 22.45
C VAL A 23 -11.62 11.10 23.04
N SER A 24 -12.33 10.35 22.19
CA SER A 24 -13.23 9.26 22.60
C SER A 24 -12.61 8.46 23.76
N ALA A 25 -13.32 8.35 24.88
CA ALA A 25 -12.82 7.68 26.10
C ALA A 25 -12.48 6.19 25.90
N ARG A 26 -12.95 5.58 24.81
CA ARG A 26 -12.62 4.20 24.43
C ARG A 26 -11.68 4.17 23.23
N ALA A 27 -10.68 3.28 23.29
CA ALA A 27 -9.77 2.99 22.18
C ALA A 27 -10.51 2.52 20.91
N THR A 28 -10.05 2.97 19.75
CA THR A 28 -10.53 2.53 18.43
C THR A 28 -9.98 1.14 18.13
N LYS A 29 -10.86 0.15 17.98
CA LYS A 29 -10.46 -1.23 17.70
C LYS A 29 -10.26 -1.45 16.21
N VAL A 30 -9.09 -1.93 15.82
CA VAL A 30 -8.72 -2.23 14.43
C VAL A 30 -8.47 -3.73 14.29
N ALA A 31 -9.38 -4.43 13.62
CA ALA A 31 -9.20 -5.83 13.27
C ALA A 31 -8.54 -5.96 11.90
N ILE A 32 -7.56 -6.84 11.80
CA ILE A 32 -6.88 -7.17 10.54
C ILE A 32 -7.13 -8.65 10.25
N LEU A 33 -7.88 -8.92 9.17
CA LEU A 33 -8.18 -10.29 8.77
C LEU A 33 -6.93 -10.96 8.23
N LEU A 34 -6.63 -12.17 8.72
CA LEU A 34 -5.60 -13.06 8.20
C LEU A 34 -6.23 -14.36 7.71
N TYR A 35 -5.64 -14.92 6.66
CA TYR A 35 -5.99 -16.23 6.10
C TYR A 35 -4.78 -16.80 5.34
N PRO A 36 -4.72 -18.12 5.09
CA PRO A 36 -3.61 -18.74 4.39
C PRO A 36 -3.35 -18.10 3.01
N GLY A 37 -2.11 -17.66 2.80
CA GLY A 37 -1.69 -17.00 1.57
C GLY A 37 -2.10 -15.54 1.44
N ALA A 38 -2.47 -14.86 2.54
CA ALA A 38 -2.58 -13.40 2.55
C ALA A 38 -1.26 -12.75 2.10
N GLU A 39 -1.35 -11.69 1.29
CA GLU A 39 -0.19 -10.90 0.86
C GLU A 39 0.38 -10.14 2.06
N LEU A 40 1.68 -10.27 2.30
CA LEU A 40 2.32 -9.80 3.54
C LEU A 40 2.12 -8.30 3.73
N LEU A 41 2.43 -7.51 2.70
CA LEU A 41 2.36 -6.06 2.82
C LEU A 41 0.92 -5.53 2.83
N ASP A 42 -0.05 -6.28 2.30
CA ASP A 42 -1.45 -5.87 2.27
C ASP A 42 -2.04 -5.75 3.68
N PHE A 43 -1.57 -6.56 4.64
CA PHE A 43 -1.96 -6.41 6.05
C PHE A 43 -0.89 -5.71 6.87
N ALA A 44 0.40 -5.97 6.64
CA ALA A 44 1.48 -5.41 7.46
C ALA A 44 1.60 -3.89 7.29
N GLY A 45 1.36 -3.36 6.09
CA GLY A 45 1.38 -1.91 5.84
C GLY A 45 0.30 -1.16 6.65
N PRO A 46 -0.98 -1.51 6.51
CA PRO A 46 -2.04 -0.96 7.36
C PRO A 46 -1.82 -1.23 8.86
N LEU A 47 -1.31 -2.41 9.24
CA LEU A 47 -1.00 -2.74 10.63
C LEU A 47 -0.01 -1.74 11.22
N GLU A 48 1.09 -1.47 10.52
CA GLU A 48 2.10 -0.48 10.96
C GLU A 48 1.50 0.93 11.06
N VAL A 49 0.68 1.35 10.10
CA VAL A 49 0.05 2.69 10.20
C VAL A 49 -0.91 2.78 11.39
N PHE A 50 -1.74 1.75 11.60
CA PHE A 50 -2.75 1.78 12.66
C PHE A 50 -2.16 1.55 14.05
N SER A 51 -1.02 0.87 14.18
CA SER A 51 -0.34 0.69 15.48
C SER A 51 0.17 2.03 16.04
N GLN A 52 0.52 2.97 15.16
CA GLN A 52 0.92 4.33 15.51
C GLN A 52 -0.27 5.28 15.70
N MET A 53 -1.50 4.85 15.39
CA MET A 53 -2.69 5.70 15.48
C MET A 53 -3.03 5.98 16.96
N PRO A 54 -3.17 7.26 17.39
CA PRO A 54 -3.48 7.60 18.77
C PRO A 54 -4.77 6.92 19.27
N ASN A 55 -4.68 6.29 20.45
CA ASN A 55 -5.78 5.59 21.11
C ASN A 55 -6.39 4.48 20.21
N ALA A 56 -5.54 3.66 19.58
CA ALA A 56 -5.94 2.50 18.79
C ALA A 56 -5.52 1.18 19.45
N GLU A 57 -6.36 0.15 19.32
CA GLU A 57 -6.07 -1.23 19.70
C GLU A 57 -6.12 -2.07 18.42
N VAL A 58 -4.95 -2.46 17.91
CA VAL A 58 -4.82 -3.24 16.67
C VAL A 58 -4.62 -4.70 17.00
N TYR A 59 -5.38 -5.57 16.34
CA TYR A 59 -5.27 -7.02 16.48
C TYR A 59 -5.57 -7.74 15.19
N THR A 60 -5.06 -8.96 15.10
CA THR A 60 -5.24 -9.86 13.96
C THR A 60 -6.30 -10.91 14.25
N VAL A 61 -7.05 -11.30 13.21
CA VAL A 61 -8.16 -12.25 13.34
C VAL A 61 -8.11 -13.26 12.19
N ALA A 62 -8.33 -14.55 12.48
CA ALA A 62 -8.43 -15.58 11.45
C ALA A 62 -9.53 -16.60 11.72
N ALA A 63 -9.87 -17.41 10.71
CA ALA A 63 -10.86 -18.48 10.85
C ALA A 63 -10.48 -19.57 11.86
N LYS A 64 -9.18 -19.88 11.97
CA LYS A 64 -8.66 -20.95 12.83
C LYS A 64 -7.48 -20.43 13.67
N PRO A 65 -7.27 -20.97 14.88
CA PRO A 65 -6.09 -20.66 15.66
C PRO A 65 -4.85 -21.31 15.06
N GLY A 66 -3.67 -20.84 15.49
CA GLY A 66 -2.37 -21.38 15.07
C GLY A 66 -1.78 -20.66 13.85
N PRO A 67 -0.57 -21.07 13.43
CA PRO A 67 0.19 -20.34 12.44
C PRO A 67 -0.44 -20.42 11.05
N LEU A 68 -0.46 -19.28 10.37
CA LEU A 68 -0.88 -19.12 8.97
C LEU A 68 0.34 -18.71 8.15
N SER A 69 0.55 -19.38 7.03
CA SER A 69 1.60 -19.01 6.08
C SER A 69 1.11 -17.90 5.15
N THR A 70 1.90 -16.84 5.00
CA THR A 70 1.68 -15.80 3.97
C THR A 70 1.98 -16.34 2.58
N MET A 71 1.77 -15.51 1.55
CA MET A 71 2.07 -15.87 0.16
C MET A 71 3.42 -16.56 -0.01
N LYS A 72 3.45 -17.62 -0.83
CA LYS A 72 4.65 -18.43 -1.12
C LYS A 72 5.28 -19.06 0.13
N ASN A 73 4.53 -19.22 1.21
CA ASN A 73 5.00 -19.75 2.50
C ASN A 73 6.21 -19.00 3.07
N MET A 74 6.28 -17.68 2.84
CA MET A 74 7.45 -16.87 3.19
C MET A 74 7.55 -16.57 4.68
N LEU A 75 6.41 -16.42 5.37
CA LEU A 75 6.35 -16.07 6.78
C LEU A 75 5.15 -16.77 7.43
N ASN A 76 5.33 -17.28 8.64
CA ASN A 76 4.25 -17.83 9.46
C ASN A 76 3.85 -16.81 10.52
N ILE A 77 2.54 -16.59 10.67
CA ILE A 77 1.97 -15.60 11.59
C ILE A 77 0.91 -16.26 12.44
N ASN A 78 0.95 -16.02 13.74
CA ASN A 78 -0.10 -16.44 14.67
C ASN A 78 -1.13 -15.31 14.82
N PRO A 79 -2.41 -15.53 14.49
CA PRO A 79 -3.45 -14.54 14.71
C PRO A 79 -3.77 -14.41 16.21
N ASP A 80 -4.11 -13.21 16.66
CA ASP A 80 -4.46 -12.93 18.06
C ASP A 80 -5.81 -13.58 18.44
N TYR A 81 -6.77 -13.57 17.51
CA TYR A 81 -8.12 -14.08 17.74
C TYR A 81 -8.62 -14.98 16.61
N THR A 82 -9.54 -15.88 16.96
CA THR A 82 -10.42 -16.53 15.99
C THR A 82 -11.64 -15.66 15.69
N LEU A 83 -12.30 -15.86 14.54
CA LEU A 83 -13.45 -15.05 14.10
C LEU A 83 -14.59 -14.96 15.16
N ASP A 84 -14.80 -16.03 15.93
CA ASP A 84 -15.83 -16.15 16.97
C ASP A 84 -15.42 -15.50 18.31
N LYS A 85 -14.12 -15.31 18.55
CA LYS A 85 -13.57 -14.75 19.80
C LYS A 85 -13.07 -13.32 19.67
N ALA A 86 -12.94 -12.82 18.45
CA ALA A 86 -12.47 -11.47 18.19
C ALA A 86 -13.42 -10.42 18.77
N PRO A 87 -12.90 -9.37 19.45
CA PRO A 87 -13.70 -8.21 19.81
C PRO A 87 -14.33 -7.57 18.56
N GLN A 88 -15.46 -6.89 18.73
CA GLN A 88 -16.08 -6.13 17.64
C GLN A 88 -15.19 -4.93 17.25
N PRO A 89 -14.70 -4.83 16.01
CA PRO A 89 -13.85 -3.73 15.57
C PRO A 89 -14.64 -2.50 15.13
N ASP A 90 -14.02 -1.34 15.30
CA ASP A 90 -14.42 -0.08 14.67
C ASP A 90 -13.95 0.00 13.21
N ILE A 91 -12.75 -0.53 12.95
CA ILE A 91 -12.11 -0.59 11.63
C ILE A 91 -11.77 -2.05 11.31
N LEU A 92 -12.17 -2.54 10.13
CA LEU A 92 -11.67 -3.82 9.60
C LEU A 92 -10.78 -3.60 8.40
N VAL A 93 -9.64 -4.27 8.38
CA VAL A 93 -8.77 -4.39 7.21
C VAL A 93 -8.89 -5.79 6.62
N VAL A 94 -9.21 -5.86 5.32
CA VAL A 94 -9.29 -7.09 4.52
C VAL A 94 -8.16 -7.07 3.49
N PRO A 95 -7.05 -7.78 3.71
CA PRO A 95 -5.94 -7.83 2.76
C PRO A 95 -6.33 -8.60 1.50
N GLY A 96 -5.46 -8.57 0.49
CA GLY A 96 -5.54 -9.42 -0.69
C GLY A 96 -4.66 -10.66 -0.59
N ALA A 97 -4.60 -11.38 -1.70
CA ALA A 97 -3.79 -12.57 -1.91
C ALA A 97 -3.63 -12.86 -3.41
N ALA A 98 -2.73 -13.79 -3.74
CA ALA A 98 -2.62 -14.37 -5.08
C ALA A 98 -3.93 -15.07 -5.51
N SER A 99 -4.09 -15.25 -6.82
CA SER A 99 -5.34 -15.72 -7.44
C SER A 99 -5.87 -17.05 -6.91
N ASP A 100 -5.00 -17.99 -6.56
CA ASP A 100 -5.35 -19.29 -6.00
C ASP A 100 -5.86 -19.16 -4.55
N HIS A 101 -5.11 -18.43 -3.72
CA HIS A 101 -5.46 -18.18 -2.32
C HIS A 101 -6.71 -17.30 -2.18
N ILE A 102 -6.83 -16.23 -2.96
CA ILE A 102 -8.00 -15.35 -2.91
C ILE A 102 -9.26 -16.11 -3.35
N ARG A 103 -9.17 -16.98 -4.36
CA ARG A 103 -10.28 -17.82 -4.80
C ARG A 103 -10.72 -18.79 -3.70
N ALA A 104 -9.78 -19.38 -2.97
CA ALA A 104 -10.09 -20.28 -1.87
C ALA A 104 -10.87 -19.56 -0.75
N VAL A 105 -10.38 -18.40 -0.29
CA VAL A 105 -11.04 -17.66 0.81
C VAL A 105 -12.36 -17.01 0.39
N ILE A 106 -12.54 -16.61 -0.87
CA ILE A 106 -13.84 -16.14 -1.39
C ILE A 106 -14.90 -17.25 -1.35
N GLY A 107 -14.48 -18.52 -1.46
CA GLY A 107 -15.34 -19.69 -1.31
C GLY A 107 -15.68 -20.03 0.15
N ASP A 108 -14.94 -19.49 1.12
CA ASP A 108 -15.16 -19.74 2.54
C ASP A 108 -16.31 -18.87 3.07
N THR A 109 -17.49 -19.48 3.17
CA THR A 109 -18.70 -18.81 3.67
C THR A 109 -18.56 -18.33 5.11
N THR A 110 -17.71 -18.96 5.94
CA THR A 110 -17.46 -18.54 7.32
C THR A 110 -16.81 -17.17 7.35
N VAL A 111 -15.76 -16.99 6.54
CA VAL A 111 -15.02 -15.71 6.43
C VAL A 111 -15.92 -14.65 5.81
N VAL A 112 -16.60 -14.95 4.70
CA VAL A 112 -17.48 -13.99 4.00
C VAL A 112 -18.62 -13.52 4.91
N ASN A 113 -19.29 -14.44 5.61
CA ASN A 113 -20.39 -14.10 6.52
C ASN A 113 -19.88 -13.32 7.74
N TRP A 114 -18.68 -13.63 8.23
CA TRP A 114 -18.07 -12.83 9.29
C TRP A 114 -17.78 -11.40 8.81
N ILE A 115 -17.17 -11.22 7.63
CA ILE A 115 -16.93 -9.89 7.05
C ILE A 115 -18.25 -9.11 6.96
N GLN A 116 -19.31 -9.73 6.43
CA GLN A 116 -20.61 -9.10 6.29
C GLN A 116 -21.20 -8.64 7.64
N ARG A 117 -21.26 -9.55 8.62
CA ARG A 117 -21.82 -9.24 9.95
C ARG A 117 -21.01 -8.19 10.70
N THR A 118 -19.70 -8.29 10.64
CA THR A 118 -18.81 -7.34 11.31
C THR A 118 -18.91 -5.95 10.65
N THR A 119 -19.35 -5.85 9.37
CA THR A 119 -19.46 -4.56 8.65
C THR A 119 -20.67 -3.74 9.01
N ALA A 120 -21.79 -4.38 9.33
CA ALA A 120 -23.05 -3.67 9.53
C ALA A 120 -22.93 -2.51 10.56
N ASN A 121 -22.15 -2.71 11.62
CA ASN A 121 -22.07 -1.80 12.76
C ASN A 121 -20.73 -1.06 12.90
N ARG A 122 -19.82 -1.18 11.92
CA ARG A 122 -18.47 -0.59 12.03
C ARG A 122 -18.41 0.87 11.55
N GLN A 123 -17.33 1.56 11.91
CA GLN A 123 -17.04 2.91 11.46
C GLN A 123 -16.43 2.91 10.06
N LEU A 124 -15.53 1.97 9.76
CA LEU A 124 -14.90 1.86 8.45
C LEU A 124 -14.49 0.42 8.08
N THR A 125 -14.80 -0.02 6.86
CA THR A 125 -14.22 -1.23 6.27
C THR A 125 -13.18 -0.84 5.24
N MET A 126 -11.99 -1.40 5.34
CA MET A 126 -10.89 -1.19 4.43
C MET A 126 -10.56 -2.51 3.72
N SER A 127 -10.35 -2.48 2.40
CA SER A 127 -9.69 -3.58 1.69
C SER A 127 -8.44 -3.12 0.98
N VAL A 128 -7.44 -3.99 0.93
CA VAL A 128 -6.22 -3.80 0.14
C VAL A 128 -6.19 -4.80 -1.00
N CYS A 129 -5.73 -4.37 -2.18
CA CYS A 129 -5.50 -5.26 -3.33
C CYS A 129 -6.78 -6.08 -3.67
N THR A 130 -6.64 -7.38 -3.87
CA THR A 130 -7.72 -8.33 -4.15
C THR A 130 -8.64 -8.62 -2.96
N GLY A 131 -8.38 -8.05 -1.78
CA GLY A 131 -9.30 -8.11 -0.63
C GLY A 131 -10.68 -7.51 -0.94
N ALA A 132 -10.75 -6.60 -1.91
CA ALA A 132 -12.01 -6.06 -2.43
C ALA A 132 -12.94 -7.18 -2.96
N TYR A 133 -12.41 -8.30 -3.45
CA TYR A 133 -13.23 -9.42 -3.90
C TYR A 133 -14.04 -10.05 -2.75
N LEU A 134 -13.47 -10.13 -1.54
CA LEU A 134 -14.19 -10.62 -0.36
C LEU A 134 -15.31 -9.66 0.04
N LEU A 135 -15.07 -8.35 -0.04
CA LEU A 135 -16.11 -7.35 0.19
C LEU A 135 -17.22 -7.43 -0.87
N GLY A 136 -16.85 -7.66 -2.14
CA GLY A 136 -17.78 -7.88 -3.23
C GLY A 136 -18.64 -9.12 -3.02
N ARG A 137 -18.01 -10.23 -2.60
CA ARG A 137 -18.71 -11.48 -2.26
C ARG A 137 -19.67 -11.31 -1.08
N ALA A 138 -19.33 -10.45 -0.12
CA ALA A 138 -20.19 -10.05 1.00
C ALA A 138 -21.26 -9.01 0.62
N SER A 139 -21.40 -8.66 -0.67
CA SER A 139 -22.34 -7.67 -1.20
C SER A 139 -22.16 -6.25 -0.65
N LEU A 140 -20.97 -5.93 -0.13
CA LEU A 140 -20.68 -4.64 0.51
C LEU A 140 -20.31 -3.54 -0.49
N LEU A 141 -20.10 -3.89 -1.76
CA LEU A 141 -19.65 -2.95 -2.80
C LEU A 141 -20.80 -2.45 -3.71
N ASN A 142 -22.03 -2.90 -3.47
CA ASN A 142 -23.18 -2.50 -4.29
C ASN A 142 -23.40 -0.97 -4.22
N ASN A 143 -23.52 -0.32 -5.37
CA ASN A 143 -23.70 1.13 -5.53
C ASN A 143 -22.57 1.95 -4.88
N LYS A 144 -21.36 1.40 -4.81
CA LYS A 144 -20.16 2.07 -4.30
C LYS A 144 -19.16 2.32 -5.41
N THR A 145 -18.44 3.43 -5.28
CA THR A 145 -17.21 3.65 -6.05
C THR A 145 -16.06 2.97 -5.32
N VAL A 146 -15.27 2.16 -6.00
CA VAL A 146 -14.23 1.32 -5.40
C VAL A 146 -13.01 1.21 -6.30
N THR A 147 -11.90 0.68 -5.79
CA THR A 147 -10.76 0.24 -6.58
C THR A 147 -10.22 -1.09 -6.03
N THR A 148 -9.24 -1.67 -6.72
CA THR A 148 -8.53 -2.90 -6.33
C THR A 148 -7.15 -2.92 -7.00
N HIS A 149 -6.42 -4.01 -6.88
CA HIS A 149 -5.18 -4.20 -7.62
C HIS A 149 -5.41 -3.98 -9.13
N TRP A 150 -4.46 -3.31 -9.81
CA TRP A 150 -4.62 -2.90 -11.21
C TRP A 150 -4.92 -4.06 -12.17
N ALA A 151 -4.40 -5.27 -11.88
CA ALA A 151 -4.65 -6.47 -12.67
C ALA A 151 -6.00 -7.14 -12.37
N SER A 152 -6.80 -6.56 -11.48
CA SER A 152 -7.98 -7.16 -10.87
C SER A 152 -9.24 -6.28 -11.00
N THR A 153 -9.13 -5.10 -11.61
CA THR A 153 -10.24 -4.15 -11.76
C THR A 153 -11.38 -4.71 -12.60
N GLU A 154 -11.05 -5.30 -13.75
CA GLU A 154 -12.04 -5.91 -14.67
C GLU A 154 -12.81 -7.05 -13.99
N MET A 155 -12.11 -7.97 -13.34
CA MET A 155 -12.72 -9.08 -12.62
C MET A 155 -13.58 -8.59 -11.44
N LEU A 156 -13.13 -7.59 -10.68
CA LEU A 156 -13.96 -7.00 -9.63
C LEU A 156 -15.25 -6.42 -10.22
N GLN A 157 -15.15 -5.68 -11.32
CA GLN A 157 -16.32 -5.07 -11.98
C GLN A 157 -17.32 -6.13 -12.45
N GLN A 158 -16.84 -7.27 -12.98
CA GLN A 158 -17.68 -8.41 -13.36
C GLN A 158 -18.36 -9.05 -12.14
N MET A 159 -17.63 -9.21 -11.02
CA MET A 159 -18.17 -9.78 -9.78
C MET A 159 -19.18 -8.87 -9.08
N THR A 160 -19.02 -7.55 -9.22
CA THR A 160 -19.87 -6.54 -8.57
C THR A 160 -20.41 -5.54 -9.59
N PRO A 161 -21.37 -5.93 -10.45
CA PRO A 161 -21.84 -5.09 -11.56
C PRO A 161 -22.55 -3.80 -11.11
N LYS A 162 -23.00 -3.73 -9.85
CA LYS A 162 -23.60 -2.53 -9.24
C LYS A 162 -22.57 -1.56 -8.67
N ALA A 163 -21.29 -1.93 -8.61
CA ALA A 163 -20.21 -1.05 -8.17
C ALA A 163 -19.66 -0.26 -9.37
N THR A 164 -19.05 0.90 -9.10
CA THR A 164 -18.21 1.62 -10.06
C THR A 164 -16.75 1.36 -9.70
N VAL A 165 -16.07 0.50 -10.46
CA VAL A 165 -14.66 0.17 -10.21
C VAL A 165 -13.75 1.16 -10.96
N LEU A 166 -12.98 1.95 -10.20
CA LEU A 166 -12.00 2.87 -10.73
C LEU A 166 -10.66 2.18 -10.97
N GLU A 167 -10.11 2.38 -12.16
CA GLU A 167 -8.74 2.01 -12.49
C GLU A 167 -7.75 3.11 -12.11
N HIS A 168 -6.45 2.77 -12.09
CA HIS A 168 -5.36 3.73 -11.87
C HIS A 168 -5.50 4.64 -10.64
N THR A 169 -6.27 4.19 -9.64
CA THR A 169 -6.61 4.96 -8.45
C THR A 169 -5.96 4.32 -7.24
N ARG A 170 -5.18 5.08 -6.47
CA ARG A 170 -4.38 4.50 -5.36
C ARG A 170 -5.27 4.01 -4.22
N PHE A 171 -6.29 4.79 -3.89
CA PHE A 171 -7.35 4.40 -2.97
C PHE A 171 -8.65 5.13 -3.30
N VAL A 172 -9.77 4.56 -2.90
CA VAL A 172 -11.11 5.12 -3.02
C VAL A 172 -11.77 5.10 -1.65
N GLU A 173 -12.26 6.25 -1.22
CA GLU A 173 -13.11 6.40 -0.05
C GLU A 173 -14.56 6.70 -0.47
N ASP A 174 -15.50 5.83 -0.08
CA ASP A 174 -16.94 6.01 -0.31
C ASP A 174 -17.72 5.69 0.97
N GLY A 175 -18.12 6.75 1.69
CA GLY A 175 -18.87 6.62 2.93
C GLY A 175 -18.06 5.93 4.04
N LYS A 176 -18.42 4.69 4.41
CA LYS A 176 -17.71 3.88 5.42
C LYS A 176 -16.77 2.84 4.78
N LEU A 177 -16.52 2.94 3.49
CA LEU A 177 -15.70 2.00 2.73
C LEU A 177 -14.41 2.69 2.26
N MET A 178 -13.28 2.05 2.51
CA MET A 178 -11.97 2.36 1.93
C MET A 178 -11.54 1.17 1.09
N THR A 179 -11.25 1.36 -0.19
CA THR A 179 -10.64 0.32 -1.02
C THR A 179 -9.34 0.86 -1.59
N THR A 180 -8.27 0.07 -1.57
CA THR A 180 -6.99 0.49 -2.12
C THR A 180 -6.56 -0.38 -3.28
N ALA A 181 -5.66 0.15 -4.10
CA ALA A 181 -4.92 -0.64 -5.06
C ALA A 181 -3.99 -1.65 -4.35
N GLY A 182 -3.08 -2.24 -5.11
CA GLY A 182 -2.20 -3.30 -4.61
C GLY A 182 -1.14 -2.86 -3.62
N VAL A 183 -0.84 -3.75 -2.66
CA VAL A 183 0.43 -3.85 -1.96
C VAL A 183 0.75 -2.58 -1.17
N SER A 184 1.57 -1.67 -1.71
CA SER A 184 1.95 -0.45 -1.01
C SER A 184 0.82 0.56 -0.88
N ALA A 185 -0.20 0.51 -1.74
CA ALA A 185 -1.35 1.42 -1.67
C ALA A 185 -2.17 1.25 -0.37
N GLY A 186 -2.04 0.10 0.31
CA GLY A 186 -2.62 -0.11 1.63
C GLY A 186 -2.07 0.86 2.67
N ILE A 187 -0.80 1.25 2.59
CA ILE A 187 -0.18 2.22 3.50
C ILE A 187 -0.83 3.60 3.31
N ASP A 188 -0.97 4.07 2.06
CA ASP A 188 -1.57 5.38 1.80
C ASP A 188 -3.05 5.44 2.16
N GLY A 189 -3.78 4.35 1.91
CA GLY A 189 -5.17 4.22 2.33
C GLY A 189 -5.31 4.24 3.84
N ALA A 190 -4.44 3.56 4.58
CA ALA A 190 -4.44 3.59 6.05
C ALA A 190 -4.11 4.99 6.59
N LEU A 191 -3.13 5.69 6.02
CA LEU A 191 -2.81 7.07 6.40
C LEU A 191 -3.96 8.03 6.11
N ARG A 192 -4.68 7.82 5.00
CA ARG A 192 -5.93 8.54 4.70
C ARG A 192 -7.03 8.25 5.73
N VAL A 193 -7.14 7.00 6.20
CA VAL A 193 -8.05 6.65 7.30
C VAL A 193 -7.64 7.36 8.58
N VAL A 194 -6.36 7.37 8.95
CA VAL A 194 -5.87 8.15 10.11
C VAL A 194 -6.23 9.62 9.96
N GLU A 195 -6.01 10.23 8.79
CA GLU A 195 -6.38 11.63 8.53
C GLU A 195 -7.86 11.88 8.81
N ARG A 196 -8.73 10.96 8.39
CA ARG A 196 -10.17 11.07 8.65
C ARG A 196 -10.52 11.00 10.14
N PHE A 197 -9.88 10.11 10.90
CA PHE A 197 -10.26 9.82 12.29
C PHE A 197 -9.49 10.62 13.35
N ARG A 198 -8.31 11.15 13.00
CA ARG A 198 -7.38 11.84 13.92
C ARG A 198 -6.87 13.17 13.37
N GLY A 199 -7.25 13.54 12.15
CA GLY A 199 -6.82 14.75 11.50
C GLY A 199 -5.52 14.58 10.72
N ARG A 200 -5.26 15.55 9.84
CA ARG A 200 -4.14 15.54 8.89
C ARG A 200 -2.77 15.56 9.56
N GLU A 201 -2.64 16.27 10.67
CA GLU A 201 -1.38 16.36 11.42
C GLU A 201 -0.95 14.99 11.92
N ALA A 202 -1.84 14.25 12.60
CA ALA A 202 -1.56 12.89 13.07
C ALA A 202 -1.15 11.95 11.92
N ALA A 203 -1.80 12.04 10.76
CA ALA A 203 -1.41 11.22 9.61
C ALA A 203 -0.01 11.57 9.07
N HIS A 204 0.34 12.86 9.02
CA HIS A 204 1.69 13.28 8.63
C HIS A 204 2.76 12.90 9.66
N ASP A 205 2.44 12.96 10.95
CA ASP A 205 3.36 12.56 12.01
C ASP A 205 3.63 11.06 11.97
N ILE A 206 2.61 10.23 11.77
CA ILE A 206 2.79 8.79 11.56
C ILE A 206 3.61 8.53 10.31
N ALA A 207 3.30 9.19 9.19
CA ALA A 207 4.10 9.06 7.97
C ALA A 207 5.58 9.41 8.21
N ARG A 208 5.87 10.47 8.99
CA ARG A 208 7.23 10.87 9.36
C ARG A 208 7.91 9.85 10.27
N ILE A 209 7.21 9.32 11.27
CA ILE A 209 7.72 8.27 12.17
C ILE A 209 8.12 7.02 11.38
N MET A 210 7.34 6.68 10.36
CA MET A 210 7.61 5.54 9.46
C MET A 210 8.66 5.85 8.38
N GLU A 211 9.20 7.07 8.32
CA GLU A 211 10.02 7.57 7.21
C GLU A 211 9.35 7.40 5.83
N TYR A 212 8.02 7.50 5.81
CA TYR A 212 7.17 7.39 4.62
C TYR A 212 6.91 8.78 4.02
N ASP A 213 7.99 9.49 3.69
CA ASP A 213 8.03 10.95 3.44
C ASP A 213 7.25 11.44 2.20
N TYR A 214 6.89 10.54 1.27
CA TYR A 214 6.21 10.89 0.02
C TYR A 214 4.70 10.63 0.04
N TRP A 215 4.10 10.46 1.21
CA TRP A 215 2.66 10.29 1.31
C TRP A 215 1.92 11.52 0.73
N ASN A 216 1.06 11.28 -0.24
CA ASN A 216 0.23 12.31 -0.87
C ASN A 216 -1.25 12.02 -0.59
N PRO A 217 -1.94 12.80 0.26
CA PRO A 217 -3.35 12.58 0.60
C PRO A 217 -4.29 12.79 -0.60
N LYS A 218 -3.82 13.38 -1.71
CA LYS A 218 -4.57 13.56 -2.96
C LYS A 218 -4.31 12.47 -4.00
N SER A 219 -3.62 11.39 -3.62
CA SER A 219 -3.30 10.29 -4.54
C SER A 219 -4.45 9.30 -4.79
N GLY A 220 -5.55 9.42 -4.03
CA GLY A 220 -6.78 8.65 -4.20
C GLY A 220 -7.98 9.50 -4.59
N PHE A 221 -9.16 8.88 -4.55
CA PHE A 221 -10.46 9.47 -4.88
C PHE A 221 -11.39 9.42 -3.66
N ILE A 222 -12.14 10.50 -3.43
CA ILE A 222 -13.13 10.59 -2.34
C ILE A 222 -14.50 10.83 -2.99
N ALA A 223 -15.41 9.87 -2.85
CA ALA A 223 -16.74 9.95 -3.43
C ALA A 223 -17.52 11.15 -2.89
N GLY A 224 -18.29 11.82 -3.76
CA GLY A 224 -19.02 13.04 -3.42
C GLY A 224 -18.19 14.32 -3.44
N THR A 225 -16.87 14.25 -3.70
CA THR A 225 -16.05 15.44 -3.97
C THR A 225 -15.96 15.72 -5.47
N LYS A 226 -15.81 17.00 -5.86
CA LYS A 226 -15.47 17.34 -7.25
C LYS A 226 -14.15 16.62 -7.59
N PRO A 227 -14.03 15.97 -8.76
CA PRO A 227 -12.80 15.30 -9.14
C PRO A 227 -11.62 16.26 -8.96
N THR A 228 -10.76 15.97 -8.00
CA THR A 228 -9.45 16.62 -7.98
C THR A 228 -8.74 16.11 -9.23
N SER A 229 -8.36 17.02 -10.13
CA SER A 229 -7.68 16.71 -11.39
C SER A 229 -6.70 15.55 -11.16
N PRO A 230 -6.75 14.46 -11.96
CA PRO A 230 -6.00 13.27 -11.68
C PRO A 230 -4.57 13.67 -11.38
N SER A 231 -4.09 13.26 -10.19
CA SER A 231 -2.69 13.38 -9.88
C SER A 231 -1.92 12.89 -11.10
N LYS A 232 -1.00 13.69 -11.65
CA LYS A 232 -0.02 13.25 -12.65
C LYS A 232 0.92 12.17 -12.09
N ALA A 233 0.55 11.48 -11.01
CA ALA A 233 1.19 10.28 -10.53
C ALA A 233 1.32 9.33 -11.71
N LYS A 234 2.57 9.08 -12.10
CA LYS A 234 2.88 8.07 -13.11
C LYS A 234 2.15 6.79 -12.73
N PRO A 235 1.48 6.11 -13.67
CA PRO A 235 0.92 4.80 -13.39
C PRO A 235 2.02 3.91 -12.77
N PRO A 236 1.67 3.05 -11.79
CA PRO A 236 2.64 2.13 -11.23
C PRO A 236 3.33 1.37 -12.37
N VAL A 237 4.65 1.19 -12.23
CA VAL A 237 5.48 0.46 -13.20
C VAL A 237 4.78 -0.88 -13.49
N ARG A 238 4.29 -1.07 -14.73
CA ARG A 238 3.66 -2.33 -15.15
C ARG A 238 4.61 -3.47 -14.82
N SER A 239 4.26 -4.30 -13.83
CA SER A 239 5.06 -5.47 -13.51
C SER A 239 5.07 -6.37 -14.74
N ARG A 240 6.26 -6.79 -15.16
CA ARG A 240 6.42 -7.79 -16.21
C ARG A 240 5.60 -9.04 -15.83
N PRO A 241 5.00 -9.76 -16.79
CA PRO A 241 4.41 -11.06 -16.49
C PRO A 241 5.44 -11.94 -15.78
N MET A 242 5.04 -12.59 -14.69
CA MET A 242 5.92 -13.49 -13.95
C MET A 242 6.40 -14.60 -14.88
N ALA A 243 7.68 -14.58 -15.24
CA ALA A 243 8.30 -15.73 -15.89
C ALA A 243 8.26 -16.90 -14.88
N LYS A 244 7.86 -18.09 -15.36
CA LYS A 244 7.88 -19.34 -14.57
C LYS A 244 9.23 -19.46 -13.86
N VAL A 245 9.20 -19.53 -12.53
CA VAL A 245 10.41 -19.73 -11.72
C VAL A 245 10.89 -21.16 -11.98
N ALA A 246 12.01 -21.30 -12.70
CA ALA A 246 12.72 -22.56 -12.79
C ALA A 246 13.37 -22.88 -11.43
N ALA A 247 13.49 -24.18 -11.13
CA ALA A 247 14.03 -24.73 -9.88
C ALA A 247 15.35 -24.08 -9.43
N PRO A 248 15.66 -24.05 -8.12
CA PRO A 248 16.81 -23.32 -7.60
C PRO A 248 18.11 -23.94 -8.09
N VAL A 249 18.86 -23.19 -8.90
CA VAL A 249 20.23 -23.51 -9.28
C VAL A 249 21.14 -23.21 -8.09
N ARG A 250 21.81 -24.23 -7.55
CA ARG A 250 22.89 -24.03 -6.57
C ARG A 250 24.07 -23.35 -7.27
N VAL A 251 24.37 -22.11 -6.90
CA VAL A 251 25.52 -21.37 -7.43
C VAL A 251 26.71 -21.59 -6.48
N ARG A 252 27.74 -22.30 -6.97
CA ARG A 252 29.10 -22.17 -6.42
C ARG A 252 29.66 -20.84 -6.89
N VAL A 253 30.07 -19.99 -5.94
CA VAL A 253 30.79 -18.75 -6.23
C VAL A 253 32.28 -19.09 -6.32
N THR A 254 32.87 -18.91 -7.49
CA THR A 254 34.32 -18.71 -7.64
C THR A 254 34.61 -17.22 -7.84
N PRO A 255 35.74 -16.70 -7.32
CA PRO A 255 36.09 -15.29 -7.46
C PRO A 255 36.33 -14.96 -8.93
N LYS A 256 35.75 -13.86 -9.44
CA LYS A 256 35.92 -13.43 -10.83
C LYS A 256 36.92 -12.29 -10.92
N ASP A 257 37.90 -12.48 -11.80
CA ASP A 257 38.96 -11.55 -12.16
C ASP A 257 38.45 -10.17 -12.60
N LYS A 258 39.19 -9.14 -12.17
CA LYS A 258 38.99 -7.73 -12.50
C LYS A 258 39.60 -7.42 -13.87
N ASN A 259 38.79 -7.37 -14.92
CA ASN A 259 39.10 -6.61 -16.13
C ASN A 259 37.96 -5.62 -16.37
N ALA A 260 38.22 -4.34 -16.06
CA ALA A 260 37.24 -3.26 -16.22
C ALA A 260 36.93 -3.04 -17.71
N ILE A 261 35.65 -3.09 -18.06
CA ILE A 261 35.18 -2.81 -19.42
C ILE A 261 34.96 -1.30 -19.54
N THR A 262 35.64 -0.63 -20.48
CA THR A 262 35.41 0.79 -20.77
C THR A 262 34.10 0.98 -21.52
N LEU A 263 33.11 1.59 -20.86
CA LEU A 263 31.82 1.94 -21.46
C LEU A 263 31.90 3.27 -22.22
N SER A 264 31.15 3.40 -23.30
CA SER A 264 31.00 4.66 -24.05
C SER A 264 30.24 5.73 -23.26
N SER A 265 29.38 5.29 -22.33
CA SER A 265 28.71 6.12 -21.34
C SER A 265 28.43 5.26 -20.12
N GLY A 266 28.58 5.84 -18.92
CA GLY A 266 28.07 5.24 -17.68
C GLY A 266 26.54 5.24 -17.60
N ILE A 267 25.83 5.67 -18.64
CA ILE A 267 24.37 5.79 -18.64
C ILE A 267 23.76 4.76 -19.61
N ASP A 268 22.75 4.03 -19.14
CA ASP A 268 21.95 3.09 -19.94
C ASP A 268 21.17 3.89 -21.00
N PRO A 269 21.38 3.64 -22.30
CA PRO A 269 20.79 4.46 -23.35
C PRO A 269 19.26 4.30 -23.45
N VAL A 270 18.69 3.21 -22.92
CA VAL A 270 17.25 2.90 -22.97
C VAL A 270 16.48 3.55 -21.82
N CYS A 271 17.00 3.48 -20.60
CA CYS A 271 16.28 3.93 -19.40
C CYS A 271 16.90 5.14 -18.69
N LYS A 272 18.10 5.56 -19.11
CA LYS A 272 18.85 6.70 -18.56
C LYS A 272 19.32 6.54 -17.10
N MET A 273 19.36 5.32 -16.59
CA MET A 273 19.98 5.03 -15.29
C MET A 273 21.50 4.97 -15.39
N ASP A 274 22.18 5.35 -14.31
CA ASP A 274 23.63 5.15 -14.17
C ASP A 274 23.95 3.65 -14.05
N VAL A 275 25.00 3.23 -14.74
CA VAL A 275 25.50 1.87 -14.84
C VAL A 275 27.01 1.94 -14.65
N GLY A 276 27.44 1.59 -13.43
CA GLY A 276 28.86 1.46 -13.13
C GLY A 276 29.54 0.42 -14.04
N ALA A 277 30.73 0.75 -14.54
CA ALA A 277 31.49 -0.06 -15.50
C ALA A 277 31.76 -1.51 -15.04
N GLU A 278 31.75 -1.76 -13.73
CA GLU A 278 32.04 -3.08 -13.16
C GLU A 278 30.84 -4.03 -13.08
N ARG A 279 29.61 -3.53 -13.26
CA ARG A 279 28.37 -4.32 -13.07
C ARG A 279 27.41 -4.27 -14.28
N ALA A 280 27.78 -3.55 -15.33
CA ALA A 280 26.95 -3.39 -16.51
C ALA A 280 26.94 -4.67 -17.36
N ASP A 281 25.74 -5.12 -17.76
CA ASP A 281 25.64 -6.01 -18.93
C ASP A 281 25.91 -5.14 -20.18
N THR A 282 26.76 -5.57 -21.12
CA THR A 282 27.24 -4.69 -22.20
C THR A 282 26.91 -5.19 -23.60
N THR A 283 26.78 -4.29 -24.57
CA THR A 283 26.69 -4.65 -26.00
C THR A 283 27.47 -3.63 -26.84
N ARG A 284 28.04 -4.09 -27.95
CA ARG A 284 28.71 -3.19 -28.90
C ARG A 284 27.76 -2.79 -30.03
N TYR A 285 27.74 -1.51 -30.39
CA TYR A 285 26.99 -0.98 -31.53
C TYR A 285 27.71 0.25 -32.09
N LEU A 286 27.91 0.31 -33.42
CA LEU A 286 28.66 1.37 -34.11
C LEU A 286 30.03 1.68 -33.45
N GLY A 287 30.79 0.63 -33.11
CA GLY A 287 32.13 0.76 -32.50
C GLY A 287 32.15 1.12 -31.01
N LYS A 288 31.02 1.56 -30.44
CA LYS A 288 30.89 1.94 -29.02
C LYS A 288 30.36 0.79 -28.16
N THR A 289 30.80 0.70 -26.91
CA THR A 289 30.35 -0.30 -25.93
C THR A 289 29.34 0.33 -24.97
N TYR A 290 28.08 -0.05 -25.06
CA TYR A 290 27.01 0.45 -24.21
C TYR A 290 26.81 -0.46 -23.00
N GLY A 291 26.68 0.13 -21.81
CA GLY A 291 26.29 -0.56 -20.60
C GLY A 291 24.77 -0.50 -20.37
N PHE A 292 24.21 -1.54 -19.77
CA PHE A 292 22.79 -1.65 -19.48
C PHE A 292 22.57 -2.03 -18.03
N CYS A 293 21.62 -1.37 -17.38
CA CYS A 293 21.22 -1.65 -15.99
C CYS A 293 20.56 -3.03 -15.85
N SER A 294 20.09 -3.60 -16.96
CA SER A 294 19.47 -4.93 -16.99
C SER A 294 19.55 -5.56 -18.38
N LYS A 295 19.45 -6.89 -18.44
CA LYS A 295 19.31 -7.67 -19.68
C LYS A 295 18.16 -7.18 -20.58
N ILE A 296 17.15 -6.57 -19.97
CA ILE A 296 15.94 -6.05 -20.62
C ILE A 296 16.28 -4.83 -21.48
N CYS A 297 17.01 -3.88 -20.90
CA CYS A 297 17.43 -2.68 -21.60
C CYS A 297 18.36 -3.06 -22.74
N LYS A 298 19.30 -3.98 -22.50
CA LYS A 298 20.17 -4.54 -23.55
C LYS A 298 19.37 -5.14 -24.71
N GLU A 299 18.36 -5.93 -24.41
CA GLU A 299 17.53 -6.58 -25.44
C GLU A 299 16.65 -5.57 -26.20
N ARG A 300 16.07 -4.58 -25.52
CA ARG A 300 15.33 -3.48 -26.16
C ARG A 300 16.22 -2.66 -27.09
N PHE A 301 17.44 -2.37 -26.64
CA PHE A 301 18.44 -1.70 -27.44
C PHE A 301 18.80 -2.51 -28.69
N ARG A 302 19.05 -3.82 -28.56
CA ARG A 302 19.35 -4.71 -29.70
C ARG A 302 18.23 -4.76 -30.75
N ARG A 303 16.97 -4.67 -30.32
CA ARG A 303 15.80 -4.69 -31.22
C ARG A 303 15.64 -3.41 -32.04
N LYS A 304 16.02 -2.25 -31.50
CA LYS A 304 15.90 -0.96 -32.21
C LYS A 304 16.98 0.03 -31.76
N PRO A 305 18.26 -0.21 -32.06
CA PRO A 305 19.36 0.55 -31.47
C PRO A 305 19.38 2.02 -31.93
N THR A 306 18.99 2.29 -33.18
CA THR A 306 18.85 3.65 -33.73
C THR A 306 17.82 4.51 -33.01
N GLY A 307 16.90 3.92 -32.23
CA GLY A 307 15.94 4.66 -31.42
C GLY A 307 16.51 5.18 -30.09
N TYR A 308 17.73 4.78 -29.72
CA TYR A 308 18.33 5.08 -28.42
C TYR A 308 19.70 5.73 -28.51
N VAL A 309 20.35 5.65 -29.67
CA VAL A 309 21.60 6.36 -29.96
C VAL A 309 21.30 7.46 -30.97
N GLN A 310 21.48 8.70 -30.53
CA GLN A 310 21.57 9.89 -31.36
C GLN A 310 23.01 10.38 -31.29
#